data_AF-A0A929THQ8-F1
#
_entry.id   AF-A0A929THQ8-F1
#
_cell.length_a   1.000
_cell.length_b   1.000
_cell.length_c   1.000
_cell.angle_alpha   90.00
_cell.angle_beta   90.00
_cell.angle_gamma   90.00
#
_symmetry.space_group_name_H-M   'P 1'
#
loop_
_entity.id
_entity.type
_entity.pdbx_description
1 polymer ?
#
loop_
_entity_poly.entity_id
_entity_poly.type
_entity_poly.pdbx_seq_one_letter_code
_entity_poly.pdbx_strand_id
1 'polypeptide(L)'
;MKTRLPFRRVLLCLLYGLLLSLAIIYGHQLETLNHLDLSDEKSVLLCLLLTGLFFPCSLLLMRFLDFVAERAALSPAPKSTLPAIAAPKNLSSVGAQTTSPSFKPSDRIPLSSGVLSFLCLFLSHFTVLLGVYPGFFVYDTSEMLQQVITRSFRDHHPLIHTLLMGGTIKAVEKLSGSWNTGIFVYTFLQMIVIDLIFTEILLWLKKCGVKRCFRLFSLLYLSLFPPVVMFVLCASKDGLFNAFFLLFLTQIADFLFFPSSFCRKKKPLLFVGTATLFLLYRKNALYAYLLFVLICLVLLFRNRRFLNTCKAPAPSVLALLLCLPLLLCSGTNRLLFKALHARGGEHQEVLSVPIMQLTRVYQASPSHFSPEEKKILYRYLPEENLKQYTPRLSDRVKLGFQNAVYDKDRASFLHLWLHTLRKYPLTCLNALLLTSYGNWYPFAVNNVYKGNTPFTLT
;
A
#
# COMPACT_ATOMS: atom_id res chain seq x y z
N MET A 1 21.04 -10.21 -35.04
CA MET A 1 20.74 -11.55 -34.45
C MET A 1 19.40 -11.44 -33.71
N LYS A 2 18.32 -12.08 -34.18
CA LYS A 2 17.01 -12.07 -33.48
C LYS A 2 17.12 -12.92 -32.21
N THR A 3 17.49 -12.31 -31.10
CA THR A 3 17.46 -12.96 -29.78
C THR A 3 16.01 -13.33 -29.48
N ARG A 4 15.68 -14.63 -29.54
CA ARG A 4 14.37 -15.12 -29.09
C ARG A 4 14.23 -14.76 -27.61
N LEU A 5 13.12 -14.12 -27.25
CA LEU A 5 12.80 -13.84 -25.85
C LEU A 5 12.80 -15.17 -25.06
N PRO A 6 13.39 -15.22 -23.86
CA PRO A 6 13.36 -16.43 -23.04
C PRO A 6 11.91 -16.83 -22.76
N PHE A 7 11.62 -18.13 -22.80
CA PHE A 7 10.27 -18.70 -22.68
C PHE A 7 9.48 -18.14 -21.49
N ARG A 8 10.15 -17.94 -20.34
CA ARG A 8 9.55 -17.33 -19.15
C ARG A 8 8.97 -15.94 -19.39
N ARG A 9 9.62 -15.09 -20.21
CA ARG A 9 9.12 -13.75 -20.53
C ARG A 9 7.90 -13.81 -21.44
N VAL A 10 7.89 -14.73 -22.39
CA VAL A 10 6.73 -14.96 -23.27
C VAL A 10 5.52 -15.39 -22.44
N LEU A 11 5.71 -16.31 -21.50
CA LEU A 11 4.65 -16.76 -20.58
C LEU A 11 4.11 -15.60 -19.71
N LEU A 12 5.00 -14.73 -19.19
CA LEU A 12 4.57 -13.56 -18.42
C LEU A 12 3.75 -12.57 -19.25
N CYS A 13 4.11 -12.35 -20.52
CA CYS A 13 3.34 -11.49 -21.43
C CYS A 13 1.96 -12.10 -21.72
N LEU A 14 1.89 -13.41 -21.93
CA LEU A 14 0.62 -14.11 -22.15
C LEU A 14 -0.28 -14.01 -20.92
N LEU A 15 0.28 -14.27 -19.73
CA LEU A 15 -0.45 -14.16 -18.48
C LEU A 15 -0.95 -12.74 -18.24
N TYR A 16 -0.13 -11.72 -18.51
CA TYR A 16 -0.54 -10.32 -18.42
C TYR A 16 -1.70 -10.00 -19.37
N GLY A 17 -1.59 -10.41 -20.63
CA GLY A 17 -2.66 -10.20 -21.62
C GLY A 17 -3.97 -10.88 -21.23
N LEU A 18 -3.91 -12.11 -20.70
CA LEU A 18 -5.08 -12.84 -20.22
C LEU A 18 -5.71 -12.15 -19.01
N LEU A 19 -4.92 -11.80 -17.99
CA LEU A 19 -5.42 -11.16 -16.78
C LEU A 19 -6.04 -9.79 -17.07
N LEU A 20 -5.43 -9.00 -17.97
CA LEU A 20 -5.98 -7.70 -18.38
C LEU A 20 -7.30 -7.87 -19.15
N SER A 21 -7.40 -8.88 -20.01
CA SER A 21 -8.64 -9.20 -20.75
C SER A 21 -9.76 -9.59 -19.81
N LEU A 22 -9.47 -10.48 -18.85
CA LEU A 22 -10.42 -10.87 -17.80
C LEU A 22 -10.83 -9.65 -16.96
N ALA A 23 -9.88 -8.79 -16.60
CA ALA A 23 -10.16 -7.58 -15.82
C ALA A 23 -11.12 -6.61 -16.54
N ILE A 24 -11.00 -6.47 -17.86
CA ILE A 24 -11.90 -5.63 -18.65
C ILE A 24 -13.29 -6.25 -18.77
N ILE A 25 -13.38 -7.53 -19.14
CA ILE A 25 -14.66 -8.18 -19.45
C ILE A 25 -15.45 -8.45 -18.17
N TYR A 26 -14.83 -9.09 -17.19
CA TYR A 26 -15.49 -9.38 -15.92
C TYR A 26 -15.71 -8.10 -15.11
N GLY A 27 -14.81 -7.12 -15.21
CA GLY A 27 -15.02 -5.81 -14.62
C GLY A 27 -16.25 -5.10 -15.19
N HIS A 28 -16.45 -5.18 -16.51
CA HIS A 28 -17.64 -4.64 -17.17
C HIS A 28 -18.92 -5.37 -16.75
N GLN A 29 -18.92 -6.71 -16.71
CA GLN A 29 -20.07 -7.49 -16.22
C GLN A 29 -20.42 -7.14 -14.77
N LEU A 30 -19.43 -7.00 -13.88
CA LEU A 30 -19.67 -6.61 -12.49
C LEU A 30 -20.20 -5.18 -12.37
N GLU A 31 -19.69 -4.25 -13.17
CA GLU A 31 -20.15 -2.86 -13.19
C GLU A 31 -21.60 -2.75 -13.68
N THR A 32 -22.00 -3.54 -14.69
CA THR A 32 -23.31 -3.42 -15.35
C THR A 32 -24.37 -4.37 -14.78
N LEU A 33 -24.01 -5.63 -14.51
CA LEU A 33 -24.93 -6.70 -14.12
C LEU A 33 -24.89 -7.01 -12.61
N ASN A 34 -23.90 -6.46 -11.88
CA ASN A 34 -23.62 -6.82 -10.48
C ASN A 34 -23.36 -8.33 -10.25
N HIS A 35 -23.02 -9.10 -11.28
CA HIS A 35 -22.63 -10.51 -11.19
C HIS A 35 -21.84 -10.92 -12.44
N LEU A 36 -21.08 -12.01 -12.34
CA LEU A 36 -20.46 -12.66 -13.49
C LEU A 36 -21.44 -13.62 -14.15
N ASP A 37 -21.53 -13.53 -15.48
CA ASP A 37 -22.12 -14.56 -16.32
C ASP A 37 -20.99 -15.34 -16.99
N LEU A 38 -20.70 -16.52 -16.41
CA LEU A 38 -19.66 -17.42 -16.92
C LEU A 38 -20.14 -18.27 -18.11
N SER A 39 -21.44 -18.24 -18.41
CA SER A 39 -22.02 -18.95 -19.55
C SER A 39 -22.09 -18.11 -20.82
N ASP A 40 -21.79 -16.82 -20.74
CA ASP A 40 -21.77 -15.95 -21.91
C ASP A 40 -20.59 -16.26 -22.83
N GLU A 41 -20.88 -17.03 -23.89
CA GLU A 41 -19.92 -17.40 -24.94
C GLU A 41 -19.28 -16.19 -25.61
N LYS A 42 -20.00 -15.05 -25.70
CA LYS A 42 -19.48 -13.82 -26.30
C LYS A 42 -18.39 -13.21 -25.44
N SER A 43 -18.57 -13.21 -24.12
CA SER A 43 -17.55 -12.76 -23.16
C SER A 43 -16.30 -13.64 -23.23
N VAL A 44 -16.45 -14.96 -23.39
CA VAL A 44 -15.30 -15.87 -23.55
C VAL A 44 -14.55 -15.59 -24.86
N LEU A 45 -15.27 -15.46 -25.98
CA LEU A 45 -14.66 -15.13 -27.28
C LEU A 45 -13.94 -13.77 -27.24
N LEU A 46 -14.58 -12.75 -26.67
CA LEU A 46 -13.99 -11.42 -26.52
C LEU A 46 -12.72 -11.48 -25.66
N CYS A 47 -12.69 -12.32 -24.62
CA CYS A 47 -11.51 -12.50 -23.77
C CYS A 47 -10.34 -13.07 -24.55
N LEU A 48 -10.58 -14.07 -25.40
CA LEU A 48 -9.56 -14.63 -26.26
C LEU A 48 -9.05 -13.62 -27.30
N LEU A 49 -9.95 -12.84 -27.90
CA LEU A 49 -9.60 -11.77 -28.85
C LEU A 49 -8.75 -10.67 -28.20
N LEU A 50 -9.17 -10.17 -27.04
CA LEU A 50 -8.40 -9.17 -26.28
C LEU A 50 -7.05 -9.72 -25.81
N THR A 51 -7.00 -10.99 -25.41
CA THR A 51 -5.72 -11.64 -25.04
C THR A 51 -4.80 -11.71 -26.25
N GLY A 52 -5.34 -12.06 -27.42
CA GLY A 52 -4.63 -12.04 -28.70
C GLY A 52 -4.12 -10.66 -29.12
N LEU A 53 -4.75 -9.57 -28.64
CA LEU A 53 -4.31 -8.19 -28.86
C LEU A 53 -3.28 -7.72 -27.82
N PHE A 54 -3.50 -7.96 -26.53
CA PHE A 54 -2.63 -7.48 -25.46
C PHE A 54 -1.32 -8.27 -25.35
N PHE A 55 -1.33 -9.55 -25.71
CA PHE A 55 -0.12 -10.38 -25.73
C PHE A 55 0.98 -9.82 -26.67
N PRO A 56 0.73 -9.55 -27.96
CA PRO A 56 1.75 -8.97 -28.83
C PRO A 56 2.15 -7.55 -28.41
N CYS A 57 1.21 -6.73 -27.90
CA CYS A 57 1.52 -5.41 -27.36
C CYS A 57 2.49 -5.48 -26.17
N SER A 58 2.27 -6.40 -25.23
CA SER A 58 3.16 -6.60 -24.08
C SER A 58 4.53 -7.17 -24.48
N LEU A 59 4.58 -8.04 -25.50
CA LEU A 59 5.84 -8.49 -26.09
C LEU A 59 6.63 -7.35 -26.74
N LEU A 60 5.95 -6.48 -27.49
CA LEU A 60 6.56 -5.31 -28.12
C LEU A 60 7.09 -4.34 -27.06
N LEU A 61 6.32 -4.09 -26.00
CA LEU A 61 6.75 -3.28 -24.86
C LEU A 61 8.02 -3.86 -24.21
N MET A 62 8.05 -5.17 -23.95
CA MET A 62 9.24 -5.82 -23.37
C MET A 62 10.47 -5.69 -24.27
N ARG A 63 10.31 -5.85 -25.59
CA ARG A 63 11.40 -5.64 -26.55
C ARG A 63 11.85 -4.19 -26.61
N PHE A 64 10.92 -3.25 -26.53
CA PHE A 64 11.24 -1.83 -26.47
C PHE A 64 12.04 -1.51 -25.21
N LEU A 65 11.66 -2.06 -24.06
CA LEU A 65 12.42 -1.92 -22.82
C LEU A 65 13.83 -2.53 -22.92
N ASP A 66 13.96 -3.71 -23.54
CA ASP A 66 15.26 -4.32 -23.80
C ASP A 66 16.12 -3.42 -24.71
N PHE A 67 15.55 -2.89 -25.80
CA PHE A 67 16.23 -1.96 -26.69
C PHE A 67 16.69 -0.67 -26.00
N VAL A 68 15.84 -0.10 -25.13
CA VAL A 68 16.19 1.07 -24.31
C VAL A 68 17.32 0.73 -23.33
N ALA A 69 17.27 -0.44 -22.70
CA ALA A 69 18.31 -0.91 -21.78
C ALA A 69 19.66 -1.13 -22.50
N GLU A 70 19.64 -1.74 -23.70
CA GLU A 70 20.82 -1.93 -24.55
C GLU A 70 21.43 -0.58 -24.98
N ARG A 71 20.61 0.37 -25.43
CA ARG A 71 21.09 1.72 -25.76
C ARG A 71 21.63 2.47 -24.55
N ALA A 72 21.05 2.29 -23.37
CA ALA A 72 21.57 2.86 -22.14
C ALA A 72 22.93 2.26 -21.76
N ALA A 73 23.15 0.96 -22.00
CA ALA A 73 24.43 0.28 -21.76
C ALA A 73 25.52 0.67 -22.77
N LEU A 74 25.16 1.01 -24.00
CA LEU A 74 26.08 1.43 -25.06
C LEU A 74 26.47 2.92 -25.01
N SER A 75 25.82 3.73 -24.17
CA SER A 75 26.17 5.15 -24.02
C SER A 75 27.53 5.28 -23.33
N PRO A 76 28.53 5.94 -23.94
CA PRO A 76 29.85 6.09 -23.33
C PRO A 76 29.75 6.85 -22.00
N ALA A 77 30.39 6.31 -20.96
CA ALA A 77 30.53 7.00 -19.68
C ALA A 77 31.29 8.33 -19.89
N PRO A 78 30.97 9.40 -19.15
CA PRO A 78 31.77 10.62 -19.19
C PRO A 78 33.21 10.30 -18.79
N LYS A 79 34.17 10.71 -19.63
CA LYS A 79 35.60 10.50 -19.45
C LYS A 79 36.05 11.18 -18.14
N SER A 80 36.29 10.41 -17.08
CA SER A 80 37.02 10.89 -15.92
C SER A 80 38.52 10.76 -16.19
N THR A 81 39.20 11.89 -16.32
CA THR A 81 40.66 12.02 -16.32
C THR A 81 41.22 11.64 -14.95
N LEU A 82 41.73 10.41 -14.79
CA LEU A 82 42.70 10.02 -13.75
C LEU A 82 43.38 8.70 -14.20
N PRO A 83 44.71 8.51 -14.02
CA PRO A 83 45.45 7.39 -14.60
C PRO A 83 45.10 6.06 -13.93
N ALA A 84 44.90 5.03 -14.74
CA ALA A 84 44.62 3.67 -14.28
C ALA A 84 45.87 3.02 -13.68
N ILE A 85 45.79 2.62 -12.41
CA ILE A 85 46.73 1.67 -11.81
C ILE A 85 46.33 0.26 -12.30
N ALA A 86 47.28 -0.45 -12.88
CA ALA A 86 47.10 -1.76 -13.49
C ALA A 86 46.65 -2.82 -12.46
N ALA A 87 45.61 -3.58 -12.81
CA ALA A 87 45.22 -4.81 -12.12
C ALA A 87 45.49 -6.02 -13.05
N PRO A 88 45.83 -7.21 -12.50
CA PRO A 88 46.41 -8.29 -13.27
C PRO A 88 45.41 -8.99 -14.18
N LYS A 89 45.90 -9.39 -15.36
CA LYS A 89 45.25 -10.29 -16.30
C LYS A 89 45.19 -11.68 -15.68
N ASN A 90 43.98 -12.24 -15.56
CA ASN A 90 43.63 -13.65 -15.80
C ASN A 90 42.27 -13.97 -15.14
N LEU A 91 41.21 -14.09 -15.95
CA LEU A 91 40.20 -15.17 -15.83
C LEU A 91 39.23 -15.10 -17.01
N SER A 92 39.49 -15.93 -18.01
CA SER A 92 38.51 -16.32 -19.03
C SER A 92 37.69 -17.49 -18.50
N SER A 93 36.38 -17.33 -18.36
CA SER A 93 35.39 -18.34 -18.77
C SER A 93 33.96 -17.81 -18.66
N VAL A 94 33.31 -17.91 -19.80
CA VAL A 94 31.91 -17.69 -20.14
C VAL A 94 30.92 -18.10 -19.03
N GLY A 95 30.20 -17.11 -18.52
CA GLY A 95 28.95 -17.28 -17.78
C GLY A 95 28.18 -15.97 -17.91
N ALA A 96 27.02 -16.01 -18.57
CA ALA A 96 26.20 -14.85 -18.89
C ALA A 96 25.98 -13.96 -17.65
N GLN A 97 26.77 -12.89 -17.55
CA GLN A 97 26.56 -11.83 -16.58
C GLN A 97 25.29 -11.11 -16.98
N THR A 98 24.20 -11.37 -16.27
CA THR A 98 23.15 -10.36 -16.12
C THR A 98 23.80 -9.17 -15.43
N THR A 99 24.31 -8.23 -16.23
CA THR A 99 24.83 -6.96 -15.76
C THR A 99 23.71 -6.26 -15.01
N SER A 100 23.82 -6.21 -13.68
CA SER A 100 23.03 -5.27 -12.89
C SER A 100 23.27 -3.87 -13.47
N PRO A 101 22.24 -3.03 -13.63
CA PRO A 101 22.44 -1.68 -14.15
C PRO A 101 23.47 -0.96 -13.29
N SER A 102 24.62 -0.61 -13.87
CA SER A 102 25.74 -0.01 -13.15
C SER A 102 25.42 1.46 -12.86
N PHE A 103 24.60 1.71 -11.86
CA PHE A 103 24.41 3.05 -11.33
C PHE A 103 25.69 3.48 -10.62
N LYS A 104 26.47 4.37 -11.24
CA LYS A 104 27.63 4.99 -10.58
C LYS A 104 27.11 5.95 -9.50
N PRO A 105 27.39 5.73 -8.21
CA PRO A 105 26.96 6.65 -7.17
C PRO A 105 27.61 8.02 -7.39
N SER A 106 26.84 9.09 -7.24
CA SER A 106 27.41 10.45 -7.15
C SER A 106 28.09 10.58 -5.78
N ASP A 107 29.42 10.62 -5.74
CA ASP A 107 30.21 10.45 -4.51
C ASP A 107 30.04 11.55 -3.45
N ARG A 108 29.49 12.72 -3.81
CA ARG A 108 29.04 13.74 -2.84
C ARG A 108 27.79 14.45 -3.34
N ILE A 109 26.67 14.29 -2.63
CA ILE A 109 25.49 15.13 -2.85
C ILE A 109 25.67 16.39 -1.98
N PRO A 110 25.68 17.60 -2.57
CA PRO A 110 25.78 18.83 -1.80
C PRO A 110 24.58 18.96 -0.87
N LEU A 111 24.82 19.33 0.40
CA LEU A 111 23.77 19.62 1.38
C LEU A 111 22.78 20.67 0.83
N SER A 112 23.29 21.64 0.08
CA SER A 112 22.49 22.68 -0.59
C SER A 112 21.44 22.13 -1.55
N SER A 113 21.66 20.96 -2.17
CA SER A 113 20.65 20.32 -3.03
C SER A 113 19.48 19.75 -2.24
N GLY A 114 19.74 19.22 -1.04
CA GLY A 114 18.70 18.74 -0.13
C GLY A 114 17.89 19.89 0.42
N VAL A 115 18.58 20.93 0.92
CA VAL A 115 17.94 22.14 1.45
C VAL A 115 17.06 22.80 0.40
N LEU A 116 17.54 22.96 -0.84
CA LEU A 116 16.73 23.55 -1.91
C LEU A 116 15.49 22.71 -2.23
N SER A 117 15.62 21.39 -2.30
CA SER A 117 14.48 20.50 -2.58
C SER A 117 13.45 20.56 -1.46
N PHE A 118 13.90 20.54 -0.21
CA PHE A 118 13.04 20.70 0.96
C PHE A 118 12.32 22.04 0.96
N LEU A 119 13.04 23.15 0.73
CA LEU A 119 12.44 24.48 0.69
C LEU A 119 11.39 24.60 -0.44
N CYS A 120 11.64 24.03 -1.61
CA CYS A 120 10.66 24.02 -2.69
C CYS A 120 9.38 23.25 -2.31
N LEU A 121 9.52 22.06 -1.70
CA LEU A 121 8.39 21.26 -1.21
C LEU A 121 7.62 22.02 -0.12
N PHE A 122 8.35 22.45 0.92
CA PHE A 122 7.82 23.14 2.08
C PHE A 122 7.07 24.41 1.68
N LEU A 123 7.67 25.29 0.88
CA LEU A 123 7.01 26.54 0.47
C LEU A 123 5.77 26.28 -0.38
N SER A 124 5.80 25.27 -1.25
CA SER A 124 4.64 24.92 -2.09
C SER A 124 3.49 24.38 -1.24
N HIS A 125 3.76 23.40 -0.38
CA HIS A 125 2.76 22.83 0.51
C HIS A 125 2.26 23.83 1.55
N PHE A 126 3.15 24.66 2.11
CA PHE A 126 2.79 25.68 3.07
C PHE A 126 1.88 26.74 2.45
N THR A 127 2.13 27.15 1.21
CA THR A 127 1.25 28.07 0.47
C THR A 127 -0.17 27.50 0.35
N VAL A 128 -0.27 26.22 0.00
CA VAL A 128 -1.58 25.54 -0.06
C VAL A 128 -2.20 25.43 1.33
N LEU A 129 -1.43 25.08 2.37
CA LEU A 129 -1.90 25.00 3.76
C LEU A 129 -2.50 26.32 4.25
N LEU A 130 -1.91 27.47 3.88
CA LEU A 130 -2.49 28.78 4.19
C LEU A 130 -3.85 28.99 3.49
N GLY A 131 -3.98 28.52 2.25
CA GLY A 131 -5.24 28.57 1.50
C GLY A 131 -6.33 27.62 2.03
N VAL A 132 -5.94 26.54 2.73
CA VAL A 132 -6.86 25.56 3.31
C VAL A 132 -6.87 25.54 4.83
N TYR A 133 -6.48 26.64 5.47
CA TYR A 133 -6.45 26.76 6.94
C TYR A 133 -7.76 26.23 7.56
N PRO A 134 -7.72 25.38 8.60
CA PRO A 134 -6.54 24.93 9.36
C PRO A 134 -5.84 23.66 8.80
N GLY A 135 -6.20 23.18 7.62
CA GLY A 135 -5.77 21.91 7.04
C GLY A 135 -6.98 20.99 6.78
N PHE A 136 -6.78 19.91 6.02
CA PHE A 136 -7.88 19.00 5.71
C PHE A 136 -8.18 18.09 6.92
N PHE A 137 -9.18 18.47 7.71
CA PHE A 137 -9.69 17.71 8.84
C PHE A 137 -10.96 16.93 8.43
N VAL A 138 -10.78 15.75 7.86
CA VAL A 138 -11.82 14.98 7.17
C VAL A 138 -11.76 13.50 7.54
N TYR A 139 -12.83 12.75 7.23
CA TYR A 139 -12.98 11.31 7.52
C TYR A 139 -13.03 11.03 9.03
N ASP A 140 -12.33 9.96 9.46
CA ASP A 140 -12.30 9.46 10.83
C ASP A 140 -11.53 10.35 11.83
N THR A 141 -11.02 11.52 11.40
CA THR A 141 -10.19 12.38 12.26
C THR A 141 -10.97 12.93 13.46
N SER A 142 -12.26 13.18 13.28
CA SER A 142 -13.17 13.60 14.35
C SER A 142 -13.31 12.51 15.42
N GLU A 143 -13.51 11.25 15.02
CA GLU A 143 -13.60 10.12 15.96
C GLU A 143 -12.28 9.93 16.73
N MET A 144 -11.15 9.98 16.04
CA MET A 144 -9.83 9.88 16.68
C MET A 144 -9.60 11.02 17.69
N LEU A 145 -10.01 12.25 17.37
CA LEU A 145 -9.92 13.38 18.29
C LEU A 145 -10.82 13.17 19.53
N GLN A 146 -12.05 12.69 19.32
CA GLN A 146 -12.98 12.39 20.41
C GLN A 146 -12.42 11.33 21.37
N GLN A 147 -11.72 10.30 20.88
CA GLN A 147 -11.06 9.33 21.75
C GLN A 147 -10.05 9.98 22.71
N VAL A 148 -9.28 10.97 22.24
CA VAL A 148 -8.32 11.69 23.08
C VAL A 148 -9.03 12.60 24.09
N ILE A 149 -10.08 13.32 23.66
CA ILE A 149 -10.86 14.21 24.53
C ILE A 149 -11.52 13.43 25.66
N THR A 150 -12.22 12.35 25.30
CA THR A 150 -12.99 11.52 26.24
C THR A 150 -12.14 10.53 27.04
N ARG A 151 -10.87 10.34 26.65
CA ARG A 151 -9.99 9.28 27.16
C ARG A 151 -10.56 7.87 26.97
N SER A 152 -11.49 7.69 26.02
CA SER A 152 -12.06 6.41 25.68
C SER A 152 -11.42 5.89 24.39
N PHE A 153 -10.37 5.06 24.55
CA PHE A 153 -9.60 4.56 23.42
C PHE A 153 -10.16 3.25 22.86
N ARG A 154 -10.24 3.17 21.54
CA ARG A 154 -10.53 1.94 20.79
C ARG A 154 -9.43 1.73 19.77
N ASP A 155 -9.06 0.49 19.52
CA ASP A 155 -8.00 0.18 18.56
C ASP A 155 -8.51 0.05 17.12
N HIS A 156 -9.75 0.45 16.81
CA HIS A 156 -10.25 0.49 15.43
C HIS A 156 -9.31 1.30 14.51
N HIS A 157 -8.82 2.44 15.01
CA HIS A 157 -7.73 3.20 14.40
C HIS A 157 -6.39 2.93 15.10
N PRO A 158 -5.26 3.13 14.41
CA PRO A 158 -3.95 2.97 15.02
C PRO A 158 -3.74 3.97 16.17
N LEU A 159 -3.59 3.45 17.38
CA LEU A 159 -3.49 4.24 18.61
C LEU A 159 -2.34 5.24 18.57
N ILE A 160 -1.22 4.92 17.92
CA ILE A 160 -0.10 5.85 17.78
C ILE A 160 -0.50 7.13 17.04
N HIS A 161 -1.30 6.99 15.99
CA HIS A 161 -1.76 8.13 15.20
C HIS A 161 -2.85 8.89 15.97
N THR A 162 -3.80 8.18 16.59
CA THR A 162 -4.83 8.77 17.44
C THR A 162 -4.22 9.64 18.54
N LEU A 163 -3.20 9.14 19.24
CA LEU A 163 -2.49 9.89 20.28
C LEU A 163 -1.67 11.05 19.73
N LEU A 164 -0.93 10.85 18.63
CA LEU A 164 -0.12 11.91 18.05
C LEU A 164 -1.00 13.06 17.55
N MET A 165 -1.99 12.75 16.71
CA MET A 165 -2.89 13.74 16.13
C MET A 165 -3.76 14.38 17.21
N GLY A 166 -4.57 13.61 17.92
CA GLY A 166 -5.51 14.16 18.91
C GLY A 166 -4.79 14.77 20.11
N GLY A 167 -3.64 14.23 20.51
CA GLY A 167 -2.81 14.76 21.59
C GLY A 167 -2.20 16.11 21.24
N THR A 168 -1.62 16.26 20.04
CA THR A 168 -1.10 17.55 19.57
C THR A 168 -2.22 18.58 19.47
N ILE A 169 -3.35 18.24 18.86
CA ILE A 169 -4.49 19.16 18.74
C ILE A 169 -4.98 19.58 20.12
N LYS A 170 -5.19 18.64 21.05
CA LYS A 170 -5.68 18.96 22.40
C LYS A 170 -4.68 19.78 23.21
N ALA A 171 -3.38 19.50 23.09
CA ALA A 171 -2.35 20.26 23.77
C ALA A 171 -2.32 21.72 23.31
N VAL A 172 -2.39 21.95 21.99
CA VAL A 172 -2.41 23.30 21.42
C VAL A 172 -3.72 24.02 21.71
N GLU A 173 -4.86 23.33 21.68
CA GLU A 173 -6.14 23.91 22.08
C GLU A 173 -6.11 24.38 23.53
N LYS A 174 -5.51 23.61 24.44
CA LYS A 174 -5.36 24.03 25.85
C LYS A 174 -4.51 25.30 26.01
N LEU A 175 -3.56 25.54 25.12
CA LEU A 175 -2.65 26.70 25.15
C LEU A 175 -3.22 27.93 24.43
N SER A 176 -3.96 27.72 23.34
CA SER A 176 -4.42 28.80 22.44
C SER A 176 -5.92 29.09 22.54
N GLY A 177 -6.71 28.20 23.15
CA GLY A 177 -8.17 28.26 23.18
C GLY A 177 -8.85 27.89 21.86
N SER A 178 -8.09 27.47 20.82
CA SER A 178 -8.63 27.23 19.48
C SER A 178 -8.31 25.84 18.96
N TRP A 179 -9.36 25.09 18.60
CA TRP A 179 -9.24 23.80 17.91
C TRP A 179 -8.60 23.94 16.53
N ASN A 180 -8.93 25.01 15.79
CA ASN A 180 -8.38 25.28 14.47
C ASN A 180 -6.86 25.49 14.54
N THR A 181 -6.37 26.19 15.57
CA THR A 181 -4.93 26.33 15.81
C THR A 181 -4.28 24.98 16.08
N GLY A 182 -4.94 24.10 16.84
CA GLY A 182 -4.47 22.73 17.08
C GLY A 182 -4.38 21.89 15.81
N ILE A 183 -5.41 21.91 14.97
CA ILE A 183 -5.46 21.21 13.68
C ILE A 183 -4.33 21.71 12.77
N PHE A 184 -4.15 23.03 12.71
CA PHE A 184 -3.10 23.66 11.92
C PHE A 184 -1.70 23.23 12.37
N VAL A 185 -1.42 23.28 13.68
CA VAL A 185 -0.11 22.88 14.20
C VAL A 185 0.18 21.41 13.91
N TYR A 186 -0.79 20.51 14.09
CA TYR A 186 -0.60 19.11 13.75
C TYR A 186 -0.32 18.91 12.25
N THR A 187 -1.14 19.50 11.39
CA THR A 187 -1.02 19.38 9.93
C THR A 187 0.31 19.96 9.44
N PHE A 188 0.74 21.09 10.01
CA PHE A 188 2.02 21.72 9.73
C PHE A 188 3.21 20.83 10.13
N LEU A 189 3.18 20.22 11.32
CA LEU A 189 4.22 19.30 11.76
C LEU A 189 4.27 18.04 10.88
N GLN A 190 3.10 17.49 10.52
CA GLN A 190 3.01 16.38 9.59
C GLN A 190 3.63 16.72 8.23
N MET A 191 3.27 17.87 7.66
CA MET A 191 3.78 18.36 6.38
C MET A 191 5.31 18.38 6.37
N ILE A 192 5.94 18.92 7.43
CA ILE A 192 7.40 18.95 7.56
C ILE A 192 8.00 17.54 7.50
N VAL A 193 7.41 16.58 8.23
CA VAL A 193 7.91 15.18 8.24
C VAL A 193 7.82 14.57 6.84
N ILE A 194 6.70 14.77 6.13
CA ILE A 194 6.51 14.22 4.79
C ILE A 194 7.46 14.89 3.79
N ASP A 195 7.67 16.20 3.88
CA ASP A 195 8.60 16.94 3.01
C ASP A 195 10.06 16.53 3.20
N LEU A 196 10.46 16.24 4.44
CA LEU A 196 11.78 15.65 4.72
C LEU A 196 11.92 14.28 4.07
N ILE A 197 10.89 13.44 4.13
CA ILE A 197 10.89 12.12 3.49
C ILE A 197 10.97 12.24 1.96
N PHE A 198 10.16 13.11 1.36
CA PHE A 198 10.22 13.40 -0.08
C PHE A 198 11.59 13.92 -0.51
N THR A 199 12.21 14.78 0.32
CA THR A 199 13.57 15.25 0.08
C THR A 199 14.58 14.10 0.06
N GLU A 200 14.53 13.17 1.03
CA GLU A 200 15.40 11.99 1.05
C GLU A 200 15.23 11.12 -0.21
N ILE A 201 13.99 10.96 -0.70
CA ILE A 201 13.70 10.21 -1.94
C ILE A 201 14.31 10.92 -3.15
N LEU A 202 14.19 12.24 -3.26
CA LEU A 202 14.78 13.03 -4.35
C LEU A 202 16.33 12.98 -4.31
N LEU A 203 16.92 12.99 -3.12
CA LEU A 203 18.36 12.80 -2.94
C LEU A 203 18.80 11.38 -3.31
N TRP A 204 17.99 10.37 -3.01
CA TRP A 204 18.24 9.00 -3.45
C TRP A 204 18.19 8.89 -4.99
N LEU A 205 17.22 9.51 -5.67
CA LEU A 205 17.20 9.56 -7.14
C LEU A 205 18.48 10.24 -7.69
N LYS A 206 18.96 11.29 -7.03
CA LYS A 206 20.23 11.95 -7.41
C LYS A 206 21.42 11.02 -7.19
N LYS A 207 21.45 10.27 -6.08
CA LYS A 207 22.48 9.25 -5.80
C LYS A 207 22.53 8.19 -6.89
N CYS A 208 21.36 7.75 -7.35
CA CYS A 208 21.22 6.84 -8.49
C CYS A 208 21.58 7.47 -9.85
N GLY A 209 22.07 8.71 -9.91
CA GLY A 209 22.44 9.32 -11.19
C GLY A 209 21.26 9.59 -12.13
N VAL A 210 20.03 9.64 -11.62
CA VAL A 210 18.84 9.95 -12.42
C VAL A 210 18.99 11.35 -13.04
N LYS A 211 18.68 11.46 -14.34
CA LYS A 211 18.81 12.70 -15.10
C LYS A 211 18.04 13.84 -14.42
N ARG A 212 18.57 15.07 -14.52
CA ARG A 212 18.01 16.26 -13.85
C ARG A 212 16.55 16.50 -14.22
N CYS A 213 16.15 16.26 -15.48
CA CYS A 213 14.76 16.42 -15.94
C CYS A 213 13.78 15.55 -15.15
N PHE A 214 14.07 14.25 -14.97
CA PHE A 214 13.22 13.35 -14.20
C PHE A 214 13.19 13.70 -12.71
N ARG A 215 14.33 14.13 -12.15
CA ARG A 215 14.35 14.60 -10.74
C ARG A 215 13.54 15.88 -10.54
N LEU A 216 13.58 16.81 -11.50
CA LEU A 216 12.75 18.01 -11.48
C LEU A 216 11.27 17.68 -11.65
N PHE A 217 10.94 16.76 -12.56
CA PHE A 217 9.57 16.26 -12.71
C PHE A 217 9.08 15.61 -11.42
N SER A 218 9.87 14.75 -10.77
CA SER A 218 9.51 14.17 -9.47
C SER A 218 9.31 15.23 -8.40
N LEU A 219 10.17 16.26 -8.33
CA LEU A 219 9.99 17.37 -7.40
C LEU A 219 8.67 18.10 -7.65
N LEU A 220 8.39 18.49 -8.89
CA LEU A 220 7.16 19.19 -9.28
C LEU A 220 5.91 18.35 -9.04
N TYR A 221 5.97 17.04 -9.32
CA TYR A 221 4.89 16.11 -9.04
C TYR A 221 4.62 16.03 -7.53
N LEU A 222 5.66 15.87 -6.72
CA LEU A 222 5.50 15.80 -5.27
C LEU A 222 5.03 17.13 -4.66
N SER A 223 5.39 18.27 -5.25
CA SER A 223 5.03 19.60 -4.71
C SER A 223 3.69 20.16 -5.21
N LEU A 224 3.22 19.77 -6.41
CA LEU A 224 2.08 20.40 -7.07
C LEU A 224 0.93 19.44 -7.42
N PHE A 225 1.16 18.12 -7.46
CA PHE A 225 0.10 17.20 -7.87
C PHE A 225 -1.00 17.14 -6.80
N PRO A 226 -2.26 17.55 -7.11
CA PRO A 226 -3.26 17.82 -6.08
C PRO A 226 -3.53 16.65 -5.12
N PRO A 227 -3.64 15.38 -5.57
CA PRO A 227 -3.80 14.26 -4.65
C PRO A 227 -2.64 14.10 -3.65
N VAL A 228 -1.39 14.35 -4.06
CA VAL A 228 -0.23 14.29 -3.16
C VAL A 228 -0.33 15.40 -2.13
N VAL A 229 -0.53 16.64 -2.58
CA VAL A 229 -0.65 17.80 -1.69
C VAL A 229 -1.81 17.63 -0.70
N MET A 230 -2.95 17.11 -1.17
CA MET A 230 -4.09 16.80 -0.32
C MET A 230 -3.72 15.84 0.82
N PHE A 231 -3.01 14.75 0.54
CA PHE A 231 -2.59 13.79 1.58
C PHE A 231 -1.47 14.31 2.47
N VAL A 232 -0.60 15.21 1.98
CA VAL A 232 0.40 15.89 2.83
C VAL A 232 -0.30 16.74 3.88
N LEU A 233 -1.35 17.46 3.48
CA LEU A 233 -2.07 18.44 4.30
C LEU A 233 -3.36 17.89 4.96
N CYS A 234 -3.56 16.57 4.90
CA CYS A 234 -4.72 15.92 5.52
C CYS A 234 -4.33 15.25 6.82
N ALA A 235 -5.05 15.55 7.90
CA ALA A 235 -4.81 15.00 9.23
C ALA A 235 -5.15 13.49 9.37
N SER A 236 -5.17 12.78 8.24
CA SER A 236 -5.41 11.34 8.17
C SER A 236 -4.12 10.56 8.37
N LYS A 237 -4.27 9.36 8.91
CA LYS A 237 -3.20 8.34 9.04
C LYS A 237 -2.50 8.01 7.72
N ASP A 238 -3.13 8.29 6.58
CA ASP A 238 -2.70 7.85 5.26
C ASP A 238 -1.52 8.64 4.70
N GLY A 239 -1.41 9.93 5.00
CA GLY A 239 -0.29 10.77 4.55
C GLY A 239 1.04 10.23 5.09
N LEU A 240 1.15 10.14 6.41
CA LEU A 240 2.36 9.61 7.08
C LEU A 240 2.61 8.14 6.77
N PHE A 241 1.55 7.32 6.72
CA PHE A 241 1.67 5.91 6.31
C PHE A 241 2.35 5.79 4.93
N ASN A 242 1.85 6.51 3.93
CA ASN A 242 2.37 6.43 2.56
C ASN A 242 3.80 7.00 2.48
N ALA A 243 4.10 8.08 3.21
CA ALA A 243 5.45 8.64 3.26
C ALA A 243 6.45 7.64 3.86
N PHE A 244 6.16 7.04 5.01
CA PHE A 244 7.03 6.02 5.61
C PHE A 244 7.14 4.77 4.74
N PHE A 245 6.05 4.33 4.11
CA PHE A 245 6.06 3.20 3.18
C PHE A 245 6.95 3.49 1.96
N LEU A 246 6.87 4.68 1.38
CA LEU A 246 7.71 5.08 0.24
C LEU A 246 9.20 5.19 0.63
N LEU A 247 9.50 5.72 1.82
CA LEU A 247 10.86 5.73 2.37
C LEU A 247 11.40 4.31 2.57
N PHE A 248 10.58 3.40 3.08
CA PHE A 248 10.93 1.99 3.26
C PHE A 248 11.24 1.31 1.92
N LEU A 249 10.42 1.54 0.89
CA LEU A 249 10.69 1.04 -0.48
C LEU A 249 12.00 1.61 -1.03
N THR A 250 12.28 2.88 -0.77
CA THR A 250 13.53 3.54 -1.17
C THR A 250 14.75 2.94 -0.45
N GLN A 251 14.61 2.57 0.82
CA GLN A 251 15.67 1.88 1.59
C GLN A 251 15.89 0.44 1.10
N ILE A 252 14.84 -0.29 0.71
CA ILE A 252 14.98 -1.59 0.02
C ILE A 252 15.76 -1.40 -1.28
N ALA A 253 15.38 -0.41 -2.09
CA ALA A 253 16.08 -0.12 -3.33
C ALA A 253 17.55 0.26 -3.08
N ASP A 254 17.84 1.10 -2.07
CA ASP A 254 19.20 1.44 -1.67
C ASP A 254 20.00 0.20 -1.26
N PHE A 255 19.40 -0.76 -0.55
CA PHE A 255 20.03 -2.03 -0.22
C PHE A 255 20.33 -2.87 -1.47
N LEU A 256 19.40 -2.95 -2.43
CA LEU A 256 19.56 -3.75 -3.65
C LEU A 256 20.61 -3.15 -4.60
N PHE A 257 20.64 -1.83 -4.78
CA PHE A 257 21.59 -1.16 -5.66
C PHE A 257 22.94 -0.88 -5.00
N PHE A 258 22.97 -0.60 -3.70
CA PHE A 258 24.17 -0.24 -2.96
C PHE A 258 24.32 -0.99 -1.61
N PRO A 259 24.46 -2.34 -1.62
CA PRO A 259 24.50 -3.15 -0.41
C PRO A 259 25.54 -2.69 0.62
N SER A 260 26.75 -2.37 0.15
CA SER A 260 27.85 -1.89 1.01
C SER A 260 27.56 -0.54 1.68
N SER A 261 26.82 0.34 1.00
CA SER A 261 26.39 1.64 1.55
C SER A 261 25.34 1.46 2.63
N PHE A 262 24.44 0.49 2.46
CA PHE A 262 23.37 0.18 3.41
C PHE A 262 23.89 -0.32 4.75
N CYS A 263 25.00 -1.06 4.77
CA CYS A 263 25.63 -1.57 6.00
C CYS A 263 26.28 -0.51 6.89
N ARG A 264 26.24 0.78 6.52
CA ARG A 264 26.77 1.86 7.37
C ARG A 264 25.91 2.04 8.63
N LYS A 265 26.56 2.23 9.78
CA LYS A 265 25.99 2.12 11.14
C LYS A 265 24.54 2.61 11.36
N LYS A 266 24.11 3.74 10.78
CA LYS A 266 22.76 4.30 11.02
C LYS A 266 21.66 3.77 10.08
N LYS A 267 22.00 3.30 8.88
CA LYS A 267 20.99 2.93 7.86
C LYS A 267 20.16 1.69 8.21
N PRO A 268 20.72 0.61 8.78
CA PRO A 268 19.91 -0.53 9.21
C PRO A 268 18.95 -0.15 10.34
N LEU A 269 19.35 0.74 11.24
CA LEU A 269 18.48 1.26 12.30
C LEU A 269 17.34 2.11 11.72
N LEU A 270 17.65 3.01 10.77
CA LEU A 270 16.65 3.79 10.04
C LEU A 270 15.67 2.89 9.28
N PHE A 271 16.17 1.80 8.67
CA PHE A 271 15.32 0.80 8.01
C PHE A 271 14.34 0.15 8.98
N VAL A 272 14.83 -0.34 10.13
CA VAL A 272 13.98 -0.93 11.16
C VAL A 272 12.97 0.08 11.70
N GLY A 273 13.40 1.32 11.97
CA GLY A 273 12.52 2.40 12.44
C GLY A 273 11.44 2.75 11.43
N THR A 274 11.81 2.96 10.17
CA THR A 274 10.87 3.28 9.07
C THR A 274 9.87 2.16 8.86
N ALA A 275 10.35 0.91 8.84
CA ALA A 275 9.50 -0.27 8.73
C ALA A 275 8.51 -0.37 9.89
N THR A 276 8.98 -0.15 11.12
CA THR A 276 8.13 -0.15 12.31
C THR A 276 7.07 0.95 12.23
N LEU A 277 7.44 2.15 11.80
CA LEU A 277 6.53 3.30 11.72
C LEU A 277 5.39 3.06 10.73
N PHE A 278 5.66 2.64 9.48
CA PHE A 278 4.54 2.43 8.54
C PHE A 278 3.62 1.27 8.98
N LEU A 279 4.17 0.24 9.63
CA LEU A 279 3.39 -0.86 10.21
C LEU A 279 2.48 -0.39 11.34
N LEU A 280 2.95 0.52 12.19
CA LEU A 280 2.16 1.09 13.28
C LEU A 280 1.03 2.00 12.80
N TYR A 281 1.15 2.60 11.61
CA TYR A 281 0.13 3.49 11.06
C TYR A 281 -1.03 2.77 10.36
N ARG A 282 -0.87 1.50 9.98
CA ARG A 282 -1.94 0.75 9.31
C ARG A 282 -1.87 -0.74 9.63
N LYS A 283 -2.92 -1.25 10.28
CA LYS A 283 -3.04 -2.67 10.67
C LYS A 283 -2.95 -3.63 9.48
N ASN A 284 -3.51 -3.26 8.33
CA ASN A 284 -3.49 -4.09 7.13
C ASN A 284 -2.07 -4.23 6.52
N ALA A 285 -1.18 -3.27 6.78
CA ALA A 285 0.19 -3.29 6.30
C ALA A 285 1.02 -4.42 6.94
N LEU A 286 0.64 -4.87 8.14
CA LEU A 286 1.26 -6.01 8.82
C LEU A 286 1.12 -7.29 8.01
N TYR A 287 -0.04 -7.56 7.41
CA TYR A 287 -0.25 -8.75 6.59
C TYR A 287 0.60 -8.70 5.31
N ALA A 288 0.64 -7.55 4.63
CA ALA A 288 1.46 -7.36 3.44
C ALA A 288 2.96 -7.51 3.76
N TYR A 289 3.41 -6.97 4.89
CA TYR A 289 4.78 -7.08 5.32
C TYR A 289 5.16 -8.50 5.76
N LEU A 290 4.25 -9.25 6.42
CA LEU A 290 4.49 -10.66 6.73
C LEU A 290 4.74 -11.49 5.46
N LEU A 291 3.92 -11.29 4.42
CA LEU A 291 4.13 -11.95 3.13
C LEU A 291 5.46 -11.52 2.49
N PHE A 292 5.79 -10.22 2.54
CA PHE A 292 7.07 -9.71 2.07
C PHE A 292 8.25 -10.36 2.79
N VAL A 293 8.22 -10.45 4.12
CA VAL A 293 9.26 -11.11 4.93
C VAL A 293 9.37 -12.59 4.56
N LEU A 294 8.25 -13.31 4.41
CA LEU A 294 8.25 -14.71 4.02
C LEU A 294 8.93 -14.90 2.65
N ILE A 295 8.57 -14.09 1.66
CA ILE A 295 9.19 -14.13 0.33
C ILE A 295 10.69 -13.82 0.43
N CYS A 296 11.07 -12.77 1.16
CA CYS A 296 12.47 -12.42 1.35
C CYS A 296 13.27 -13.54 2.03
N LEU A 297 12.74 -14.17 3.08
CA LEU A 297 13.40 -15.29 3.75
C LEU A 297 13.60 -16.46 2.78
N VAL A 298 12.57 -16.86 2.03
CA VAL A 298 12.68 -17.93 1.02
C VAL A 298 13.76 -17.61 -0.02
N LEU A 299 13.82 -16.37 -0.49
CA LEU A 299 14.84 -15.91 -1.43
C LEU A 299 16.25 -15.91 -0.82
N LEU A 300 16.40 -15.50 0.45
CA LEU A 300 17.67 -15.53 1.19
C LEU A 300 18.17 -16.97 1.37
N PHE A 301 17.28 -17.93 1.64
CA PHE A 301 17.64 -19.35 1.76
C PHE A 301 18.07 -19.95 0.42
N ARG A 302 17.36 -19.61 -0.67
CA ARG A 302 17.60 -20.19 -2.00
C ARG A 302 18.81 -19.59 -2.73
N ASN A 303 19.08 -18.29 -2.54
CA ASN A 303 20.12 -17.57 -3.28
C ASN A 303 21.29 -17.10 -2.38
N ARG A 304 21.79 -17.97 -1.48
CA ARG A 304 22.95 -17.64 -0.61
C ARG A 304 24.19 -17.17 -1.38
N ARG A 305 24.36 -17.61 -2.64
CA ARG A 305 25.46 -17.20 -3.52
C ARG A 305 25.42 -15.70 -3.88
N PHE A 306 24.23 -15.12 -4.08
CA PHE A 306 24.05 -13.69 -4.41
C PHE A 306 24.52 -12.77 -3.27
N LEU A 307 24.25 -13.16 -2.02
CA LEU A 307 24.64 -12.39 -0.83
C LEU A 307 26.17 -12.32 -0.67
N ASN A 308 26.87 -13.42 -0.97
CA ASN A 308 28.32 -13.50 -0.89
C ASN A 308 29.00 -12.62 -1.95
N THR A 309 28.42 -12.48 -3.14
CA THR A 309 28.97 -11.62 -4.21
C THR A 309 28.80 -10.13 -3.90
N CYS A 310 27.74 -9.76 -3.17
CA CYS A 310 27.38 -8.37 -2.90
C CYS A 310 28.01 -7.77 -1.62
N LYS A 311 28.87 -8.53 -0.89
CA LYS A 311 29.35 -8.15 0.46
C LYS A 311 28.19 -7.76 1.39
N ALA A 312 27.04 -8.42 1.26
CA ALA A 312 25.86 -8.18 2.07
C ALA A 312 26.07 -8.69 3.51
N PRO A 313 25.30 -8.21 4.50
CA PRO A 313 25.31 -8.77 5.85
C PRO A 313 25.01 -10.27 5.82
N ALA A 314 25.45 -10.99 6.85
CA ALA A 314 25.10 -12.39 7.03
C ALA A 314 23.57 -12.60 6.93
N PRO A 315 23.08 -13.71 6.35
CA PRO A 315 21.65 -13.97 6.20
C PRO A 315 20.86 -13.86 7.51
N SER A 316 21.47 -14.22 8.64
CA SER A 316 20.90 -14.07 9.98
C SER A 316 20.65 -12.61 10.38
N VAL A 317 21.56 -11.70 10.02
CA VAL A 317 21.43 -10.26 10.26
C VAL A 317 20.31 -9.69 9.39
N LEU A 318 20.22 -10.09 8.11
CA LEU A 318 19.13 -9.67 7.23
C LEU A 318 17.78 -10.18 7.71
N ALA A 319 17.69 -11.43 8.14
CA ALA A 319 16.48 -11.99 8.74
C ALA A 319 16.08 -11.21 10.01
N LEU A 320 17.06 -10.86 10.86
CA LEU A 320 16.80 -10.03 12.03
C LEU A 320 16.27 -8.64 11.66
N LEU A 321 16.88 -7.96 10.68
CA LEU A 321 16.42 -6.64 10.21
C LEU A 321 14.99 -6.68 9.63
N LEU A 322 14.61 -7.79 8.99
CA LEU A 322 13.28 -8.00 8.44
C LEU A 322 12.25 -8.33 9.52
N CYS A 323 12.60 -9.15 10.52
CA CYS A 323 11.68 -9.59 11.56
C CYS A 323 11.54 -8.60 12.72
N LEU A 324 12.58 -7.81 13.03
CA LEU A 324 12.57 -6.88 14.16
C LEU A 324 11.43 -5.84 14.09
N PRO A 325 11.09 -5.24 12.92
CA PRO A 325 9.92 -4.36 12.79
C PRO A 325 8.59 -4.98 13.20
N LEU A 326 8.39 -6.29 12.96
CA LEU A 326 7.18 -7.01 13.38
C LEU A 326 7.09 -7.09 14.90
N LEU A 327 8.22 -7.38 15.56
CA LEU A 327 8.31 -7.46 17.01
C LEU A 327 8.08 -6.08 17.65
N LEU A 328 8.72 -5.03 17.11
CA LEU A 328 8.56 -3.66 17.59
C LEU A 328 7.14 -3.16 17.39
N CYS A 329 6.56 -3.32 16.19
CA CYS A 329 5.18 -2.92 15.91
C CYS A 329 4.19 -3.63 16.84
N SER A 330 4.30 -4.95 16.97
CA SER A 330 3.40 -5.73 17.84
C SER A 330 3.59 -5.38 19.31
N GLY A 331 4.82 -5.19 19.76
CA GLY A 331 5.16 -4.80 21.13
C GLY A 331 4.62 -3.41 21.48
N THR A 332 4.86 -2.42 20.62
CA THR A 332 4.34 -1.05 20.79
C THR A 332 2.82 -1.02 20.78
N ASN A 333 2.15 -1.70 19.85
CA ASN A 333 0.68 -1.77 19.84
C ASN A 333 0.13 -2.40 21.12
N ARG A 334 0.71 -3.51 21.59
CA ARG A 334 0.29 -4.17 22.84
C ARG A 334 0.53 -3.28 24.06
N LEU A 335 1.65 -2.58 24.10
CA LEU A 335 1.99 -1.64 25.17
C LEU A 335 0.98 -0.48 25.22
N LEU A 336 0.72 0.17 24.08
CA LEU A 336 -0.25 1.25 23.98
C LEU A 336 -1.66 0.78 24.34
N PHE A 337 -2.07 -0.38 23.83
CA PHE A 337 -3.37 -0.96 24.14
C PHE A 337 -3.57 -1.16 25.65
N LYS A 338 -2.57 -1.74 26.33
CA LYS A 338 -2.60 -1.97 27.78
C LYS A 338 -2.54 -0.66 28.57
N ALA A 339 -1.63 0.25 28.20
CA ALA A 339 -1.42 1.51 28.89
C ALA A 339 -2.64 2.45 28.82
N LEU A 340 -3.39 2.40 27.72
CA LEU A 340 -4.57 3.24 27.51
C LEU A 340 -5.87 2.58 27.96
N HIS A 341 -5.82 1.34 28.49
CA HIS A 341 -7.01 0.52 28.75
C HIS A 341 -7.96 0.48 27.53
N ALA A 342 -7.38 0.39 26.33
CA ALA A 342 -8.13 0.46 25.10
C ALA A 342 -9.08 -0.74 24.97
N ARG A 343 -10.26 -0.52 24.39
CA ARG A 343 -11.18 -1.61 24.06
C ARG A 343 -10.72 -2.30 22.78
N GLY A 344 -10.86 -3.64 22.77
CA GLY A 344 -10.49 -4.49 21.64
C GLY A 344 -11.26 -4.17 20.37
N GLY A 345 -10.65 -4.53 19.24
CA GLY A 345 -11.13 -4.12 17.93
C GLY A 345 -12.34 -4.90 17.47
N GLU A 346 -13.18 -4.23 16.70
CA GLU A 346 -14.36 -4.83 16.10
C GLU A 346 -13.95 -5.87 15.05
N HIS A 347 -14.45 -7.09 15.20
CA HIS A 347 -14.14 -8.22 14.31
C HIS A 347 -14.69 -8.03 12.90
N GLN A 348 -15.68 -7.16 12.73
CA GLN A 348 -16.35 -6.88 11.46
C GLN A 348 -15.39 -6.46 10.33
N GLU A 349 -14.26 -5.83 10.66
CA GLU A 349 -13.23 -5.45 9.69
C GLU A 349 -12.54 -6.67 9.05
N VAL A 350 -12.23 -7.69 9.87
CA VAL A 350 -11.62 -8.94 9.38
C VAL A 350 -12.67 -9.84 8.75
N LEU A 351 -13.90 -9.80 9.26
CA LEU A 351 -15.04 -10.58 8.77
C LEU A 351 -15.74 -9.91 7.58
N SER A 352 -15.05 -8.95 6.97
CA SER A 352 -15.56 -8.14 5.88
C SER A 352 -16.16 -8.94 4.74
N VAL A 353 -15.40 -9.93 4.28
CA VAL A 353 -15.79 -10.80 3.16
C VAL A 353 -16.91 -11.77 3.57
N PRO A 354 -16.81 -12.52 4.69
CA PRO A 354 -17.90 -13.36 5.18
C PRO A 354 -19.24 -12.64 5.33
N ILE A 355 -19.24 -11.44 5.92
CA ILE A 355 -20.46 -10.64 6.13
C ILE A 355 -21.09 -10.28 4.78
N MET A 356 -20.30 -9.80 3.82
CA MET A 356 -20.81 -9.43 2.49
C MET A 356 -21.31 -10.64 1.70
N GLN A 357 -20.67 -11.79 1.85
CA GLN A 357 -21.09 -13.05 1.21
C GLN A 357 -22.43 -13.55 1.76
N LEU A 358 -22.56 -13.66 3.09
CA LEU A 358 -23.82 -14.04 3.74
C LEU A 358 -24.96 -13.09 3.37
N THR A 359 -24.69 -11.79 3.44
CA THR A 359 -25.69 -10.75 3.15
C THR A 359 -26.14 -10.80 1.69
N ARG A 360 -25.22 -11.01 0.74
CA ARG A 360 -25.60 -11.13 -0.68
C ARG A 360 -26.48 -12.35 -0.94
N VAL A 361 -26.17 -13.50 -0.34
CA VAL A 361 -27.01 -14.71 -0.49
C VAL A 361 -28.40 -14.47 0.09
N TYR A 362 -28.47 -13.78 1.24
CA TYR A 362 -29.74 -13.42 1.87
C TYR A 362 -30.56 -12.47 0.97
N GLN A 363 -29.90 -11.46 0.38
CA GLN A 363 -30.55 -10.52 -0.55
C GLN A 363 -30.99 -11.17 -1.86
N ALA A 364 -30.25 -12.16 -2.36
CA ALA A 364 -30.63 -12.90 -3.56
C ALA A 364 -31.91 -13.72 -3.35
N SER A 365 -32.01 -14.41 -2.21
CA SER A 365 -33.29 -14.96 -1.73
C SER A 365 -33.20 -15.33 -0.25
N PRO A 366 -34.04 -14.74 0.62
CA PRO A 366 -34.09 -15.16 2.02
C PRO A 366 -34.51 -16.62 2.20
N SER A 367 -35.21 -17.24 1.23
CA SER A 367 -35.60 -18.66 1.31
C SER A 367 -34.41 -19.63 1.20
N HIS A 368 -33.23 -19.14 0.81
CA HIS A 368 -32.01 -19.95 0.75
C HIS A 368 -31.49 -20.41 2.10
N PHE A 369 -31.91 -19.75 3.18
CA PHE A 369 -31.58 -20.06 4.57
C PHE A 369 -32.77 -20.75 5.26
N SER A 370 -32.49 -21.84 5.98
CA SER A 370 -33.49 -22.49 6.85
C SER A 370 -33.92 -21.54 7.98
N PRO A 371 -35.05 -21.81 8.67
CA PRO A 371 -35.46 -21.03 9.85
C PRO A 371 -34.37 -20.96 10.94
N GLU A 372 -33.64 -22.07 11.16
CA GLU A 372 -32.53 -22.16 12.10
C GLU A 372 -31.33 -21.32 11.63
N GLU A 373 -30.98 -21.41 10.36
CA GLU A 373 -29.88 -20.63 9.79
C GLU A 373 -30.18 -19.12 9.82
N LYS A 374 -31.42 -18.70 9.57
CA LYS A 374 -31.86 -17.31 9.72
C LYS A 374 -31.73 -16.84 11.17
N LYS A 375 -32.14 -17.67 12.13
CA LYS A 375 -31.99 -17.35 13.55
C LYS A 375 -30.52 -17.14 13.92
N ILE A 376 -29.63 -17.97 13.40
CA ILE A 376 -28.17 -17.80 13.58
C ILE A 376 -27.71 -16.51 12.90
N LEU A 377 -28.10 -16.25 11.65
CA LEU A 377 -27.71 -15.06 10.90
C LEU A 377 -28.13 -13.77 11.62
N TYR A 378 -29.41 -13.67 12.02
CA TYR A 378 -29.97 -12.50 12.69
C TYR A 378 -29.36 -12.23 14.06
N ARG A 379 -28.83 -13.26 14.72
CA ARG A 379 -28.09 -13.13 15.97
C ARG A 379 -26.81 -12.31 15.80
N TYR A 380 -26.15 -12.43 14.65
CA TYR A 380 -24.90 -11.70 14.34
C TYR A 380 -25.14 -10.43 13.53
N LEU A 381 -26.11 -10.44 12.63
CA LEU A 381 -26.47 -9.36 11.72
C LEU A 381 -27.98 -9.16 11.74
N PRO A 382 -28.51 -8.20 12.52
CA PRO A 382 -29.94 -7.90 12.55
C PRO A 382 -30.50 -7.66 11.15
N GLU A 383 -31.76 -8.03 10.94
CA GLU A 383 -32.39 -7.97 9.62
C GLU A 383 -32.37 -6.55 9.02
N GLU A 384 -32.50 -5.52 9.85
CA GLU A 384 -32.41 -4.12 9.46
C GLU A 384 -31.07 -3.78 8.79
N ASN A 385 -29.96 -4.33 9.28
CA ASN A 385 -28.63 -4.11 8.71
C ASN A 385 -28.42 -4.92 7.43
N LEU A 386 -28.98 -6.13 7.35
CA LEU A 386 -28.96 -6.92 6.10
C LEU A 386 -29.64 -6.16 4.96
N LYS A 387 -30.73 -5.43 5.26
CA LYS A 387 -31.48 -4.58 4.29
C LYS A 387 -30.67 -3.37 3.79
N GLN A 388 -29.62 -2.96 4.49
CA GLN A 388 -28.74 -1.87 4.04
C GLN A 388 -27.65 -2.33 3.05
N TYR A 389 -27.75 -3.55 2.53
CA TYR A 389 -26.78 -4.11 1.59
C TYR A 389 -26.61 -3.25 0.35
N THR A 390 -25.36 -2.90 0.08
CA THR A 390 -24.91 -2.30 -1.16
C THR A 390 -23.79 -3.15 -1.73
N PRO A 391 -23.83 -3.62 -2.99
CA PRO A 391 -22.85 -4.58 -3.50
C PRO A 391 -21.39 -4.15 -3.40
N ARG A 392 -21.14 -2.83 -3.46
CA ARG A 392 -19.81 -2.22 -3.56
C ARG A 392 -19.32 -1.55 -2.27
N LEU A 393 -20.20 -1.39 -1.26
CA LEU A 393 -19.87 -0.73 0.00
C LEU A 393 -20.34 -1.59 1.17
N SER A 394 -19.41 -1.85 2.08
CA SER A 394 -19.59 -2.88 3.08
C SER A 394 -19.94 -2.35 4.47
N ASP A 395 -19.64 -1.06 4.71
CA ASP A 395 -19.69 -0.43 6.03
C ASP A 395 -21.11 -0.42 6.60
N ARG A 396 -22.10 -0.14 5.73
CA ARG A 396 -23.53 -0.09 6.11
C ARG A 396 -24.02 -1.36 6.79
N VAL A 397 -23.62 -2.51 6.25
CA VAL A 397 -24.02 -3.81 6.79
C VAL A 397 -23.21 -4.14 8.05
N LYS A 398 -21.91 -3.86 8.03
CA LYS A 398 -20.97 -4.25 9.08
C LYS A 398 -21.13 -3.47 10.37
N LEU A 399 -21.57 -2.21 10.30
CA LEU A 399 -21.83 -1.39 11.50
C LEU A 399 -22.85 -2.04 12.45
N GLY A 400 -23.74 -2.90 11.94
CA GLY A 400 -24.69 -3.65 12.76
C GLY A 400 -24.17 -4.99 13.28
N PHE A 401 -22.92 -5.35 13.01
CA PHE A 401 -22.38 -6.65 13.39
C PHE A 401 -22.24 -6.76 14.91
N GLN A 402 -22.86 -7.79 15.47
CA GLN A 402 -22.92 -8.01 16.91
C GLN A 402 -21.63 -8.65 17.44
N ASN A 403 -20.59 -7.84 17.62
CA ASN A 403 -19.27 -8.28 18.08
C ASN A 403 -19.32 -9.06 19.40
N ALA A 404 -20.12 -8.62 20.39
CA ALA A 404 -20.26 -9.29 21.68
C ALA A 404 -20.90 -10.69 21.58
N VAL A 405 -21.77 -10.90 20.58
CA VAL A 405 -22.34 -12.21 20.26
C VAL A 405 -21.29 -13.09 19.59
N TYR A 406 -20.56 -12.53 18.62
CA TYR A 406 -19.49 -13.21 17.92
C TYR A 406 -18.41 -13.73 18.88
N ASP A 407 -18.02 -12.95 19.89
CA ASP A 407 -17.05 -13.40 20.88
C ASP A 407 -17.48 -14.62 21.70
N LYS A 408 -18.77 -14.73 21.98
CA LYS A 408 -19.33 -15.87 22.72
C LYS A 408 -19.48 -17.12 21.86
N ASP A 409 -19.67 -16.95 20.55
CA ASP A 409 -19.95 -18.05 19.64
C ASP A 409 -19.40 -17.74 18.24
N ARG A 410 -18.11 -18.01 18.03
CA ARG A 410 -17.46 -17.83 16.72
C ARG A 410 -17.75 -19.00 15.77
N ALA A 411 -17.97 -20.18 16.35
CA ALA A 411 -18.12 -21.43 15.61
C ALA A 411 -19.41 -21.46 14.79
N SER A 412 -20.54 -21.01 15.37
CA SER A 412 -21.81 -20.99 14.64
C SER A 412 -21.78 -20.03 13.44
N PHE A 413 -21.14 -18.86 13.59
CA PHE A 413 -20.93 -17.93 12.45
C PHE A 413 -20.05 -18.56 11.37
N LEU A 414 -18.91 -19.14 11.76
CA LEU A 414 -17.99 -19.78 10.82
C LEU A 414 -18.66 -20.94 10.07
N HIS A 415 -19.41 -21.78 10.78
CA HIS A 415 -20.15 -22.90 10.19
C HIS A 415 -21.20 -22.40 9.20
N LEU A 416 -22.01 -21.42 9.58
CA LEU A 416 -23.02 -20.82 8.71
C LEU A 416 -22.38 -20.24 7.43
N TRP A 417 -21.27 -19.51 7.58
CA TRP A 417 -20.54 -18.94 6.44
C TRP A 417 -19.99 -20.03 5.52
N LEU A 418 -19.31 -21.05 6.06
CA LEU A 418 -18.76 -22.14 5.25
C LEU A 418 -19.85 -22.97 4.56
N HIS A 419 -20.96 -23.23 5.24
CA HIS A 419 -22.12 -23.90 4.66
C HIS A 419 -22.69 -23.09 3.49
N THR A 420 -22.90 -21.79 3.70
CA THR A 420 -23.39 -20.86 2.66
C THR A 420 -22.43 -20.78 1.47
N LEU A 421 -21.11 -20.69 1.73
CA LEU A 421 -20.08 -20.64 0.70
C LEU A 421 -20.06 -21.90 -0.16
N ARG A 422 -20.25 -23.08 0.44
CA ARG A 422 -20.32 -24.36 -0.29
C ARG A 422 -21.60 -24.49 -1.11
N LYS A 423 -22.73 -24.02 -0.58
CA LYS A 423 -24.04 -24.13 -1.24
C LYS A 423 -24.22 -23.10 -2.37
N TYR A 424 -23.67 -21.89 -2.22
CA TYR A 424 -23.82 -20.79 -3.17
C TYR A 424 -22.46 -20.15 -3.56
N PRO A 425 -21.52 -20.92 -4.12
CA PRO A 425 -20.14 -20.45 -4.36
C PRO A 425 -20.06 -19.28 -5.34
N LEU A 426 -20.88 -19.29 -6.41
CA LEU A 426 -20.89 -18.20 -7.40
C LEU A 426 -21.46 -16.89 -6.82
N THR A 427 -22.51 -16.96 -6.00
CA THR A 427 -23.04 -15.78 -5.31
C THR A 427 -22.00 -15.21 -4.35
N CYS A 428 -21.30 -16.06 -3.59
CA CYS A 428 -20.23 -15.64 -2.69
C CYS A 428 -19.00 -15.08 -3.44
N LEU A 429 -18.65 -15.64 -4.60
CA LEU A 429 -17.59 -15.11 -5.47
C LEU A 429 -17.96 -13.72 -5.98
N ASN A 430 -19.20 -13.54 -6.45
CA ASN A 430 -19.70 -12.24 -6.89
C ASN A 430 -19.66 -11.20 -5.77
N ALA A 431 -20.03 -11.55 -4.53
CA ALA A 431 -19.90 -10.64 -3.37
C ALA A 431 -18.44 -10.19 -3.16
N LEU A 432 -17.48 -11.11 -3.25
CA LEU A 432 -16.07 -10.79 -3.11
C LEU A 432 -15.60 -9.87 -4.24
N LEU A 433 -15.91 -10.21 -5.49
CA LEU A 433 -15.47 -9.45 -6.64
C LEU A 433 -16.07 -8.04 -6.67
N LEU A 434 -17.36 -7.86 -6.34
CA LEU A 434 -18.01 -6.54 -6.32
C LEU A 434 -17.43 -5.57 -5.28
N THR A 435 -16.86 -6.09 -4.20
CA THR A 435 -16.17 -5.25 -3.20
C THR A 435 -14.75 -4.86 -3.62
N SER A 436 -14.21 -5.44 -4.69
CA SER A 436 -12.81 -5.25 -5.09
C SER A 436 -12.60 -4.88 -6.57
N TYR A 437 -13.63 -4.99 -7.41
CA TYR A 437 -13.49 -4.79 -8.87
C TYR A 437 -13.00 -3.40 -9.25
N GLY A 438 -13.36 -2.38 -8.47
CA GLY A 438 -12.86 -1.01 -8.65
C GLY A 438 -11.34 -0.87 -8.54
N ASN A 439 -10.64 -1.87 -7.99
CA ASN A 439 -9.18 -1.88 -7.89
C ASN A 439 -8.48 -2.48 -9.11
N TRP A 440 -9.19 -3.25 -9.94
CA TRP A 440 -8.60 -3.97 -11.08
C TRP A 440 -9.32 -3.73 -12.42
N TYR A 441 -10.55 -3.21 -12.42
CA TYR A 441 -11.27 -2.79 -13.61
C TYR A 441 -10.98 -1.31 -13.93
N PRO A 442 -10.31 -1.01 -15.05
CA PRO A 442 -9.85 0.36 -15.34
C PRO A 442 -10.97 1.40 -15.53
N PHE A 443 -12.16 0.96 -15.93
CA PHE A 443 -13.30 1.84 -16.19
C PHE A 443 -14.33 1.81 -15.06
N ALA A 444 -13.94 1.35 -13.87
CA ALA A 444 -14.83 1.30 -12.73
C ALA A 444 -15.29 2.70 -12.33
N VAL A 445 -16.60 2.84 -12.11
CA VAL A 445 -17.16 4.07 -11.56
C VAL A 445 -17.11 3.96 -10.05
N ASN A 446 -15.99 4.40 -9.48
CA ASN A 446 -15.76 4.44 -8.03
C ASN A 446 -16.50 5.63 -7.39
N ASN A 447 -17.83 5.63 -7.47
CA ASN A 447 -18.70 6.57 -6.75
C ASN A 447 -19.60 5.80 -5.78
N VAL A 448 -18.98 5.12 -4.82
CA VAL A 448 -19.66 4.30 -3.81
C VAL A 448 -20.50 5.13 -2.83
N TYR A 449 -20.37 6.47 -2.86
CA TYR A 449 -21.12 7.41 -2.01
C TYR A 449 -22.11 8.29 -2.79
N LYS A 450 -22.38 8.04 -4.08
CA LYS A 450 -23.36 8.83 -4.85
C LYS A 450 -24.73 8.76 -4.15
N GLY A 451 -25.27 9.92 -3.75
CA GLY A 451 -26.51 10.01 -2.97
C GLY A 451 -26.32 10.06 -1.44
N ASN A 452 -25.09 9.98 -0.95
CA ASN A 452 -24.74 10.25 0.44
C ASN A 452 -23.79 11.43 0.48
N THR A 453 -24.16 12.49 1.18
CA THR A 453 -23.20 13.52 1.60
C THR A 453 -22.15 12.82 2.47
N PRO A 454 -20.86 12.74 2.06
CA PRO A 454 -19.82 12.62 3.06
C PRO A 454 -19.95 13.88 3.92
N PHE A 455 -19.79 13.76 5.22
CA PHE A 455 -19.76 14.90 6.14
C PHE A 455 -18.60 15.84 5.78
N THR A 456 -18.76 16.67 4.74
CA THR A 456 -18.06 17.94 4.60
C THR A 456 -18.78 18.92 5.49
N LEU A 457 -18.52 18.82 6.80
CA LEU A 457 -18.59 20.00 7.65
C LEU A 457 -17.29 20.75 7.38
N THR A 458 -17.34 21.67 6.41
CA THR A 458 -16.45 22.83 6.42
C THR A 458 -16.78 23.70 7.62
#